data_AF-A0A3D4ETI1-F1
#
_entry.id   AF-A0A3D4ETI1-F1
#
_cell.length_a   1.000
_cell.length_b   1.000
_cell.length_c   1.000
_cell.angle_alpha   90.00
_cell.angle_beta   90.00
_cell.angle_gamma   90.00
#
_symmetry.space_group_name_H-M   'P 1'
#
loop_
_entity.id
_entity.type
_entity.pdbx_description
1 polymer ?
#
loop_
_entity_poly.entity_id
_entity_poly.type
_entity_poly.pdbx_seq_one_letter_code
_entity_poly.pdbx_strand_id
1 'polypeptide(L)'
;MNFRCFEQVSLKLSGAGKIFVGENAQGKTSLLEAVCLLLRLQSPRARQTRQLIREGANGFGISGDAWGRNLQVRGDRKGLGLRIEGEKIMARRDYLSESGLVVWMGNEDLDLVRGGGESRRRFLD
;
A
#
# COMPACT_ATOMS: atom_id res chain seq x y z
N MET A 1 5.54 -9.72 3.86
CA MET A 1 6.44 -10.66 3.17
C MET A 1 6.46 -10.36 1.68
N ASN A 2 7.62 -10.53 1.04
CA ASN A 2 7.86 -10.49 -0.42
C ASN A 2 7.28 -9.26 -1.14
N PHE A 3 7.28 -8.11 -0.47
CA PHE A 3 6.75 -6.87 -1.01
C PHE A 3 7.90 -5.97 -1.47
N ARG A 4 7.91 -5.60 -2.75
CA ARG A 4 8.98 -4.79 -3.38
C ARG A 4 10.37 -5.38 -3.07
N CYS A 5 11.25 -4.65 -2.41
CA CYS A 5 12.59 -5.13 -2.05
C CYS A 5 12.62 -5.98 -0.77
N PHE A 6 11.53 -6.04 0.01
CA PHE A 6 11.51 -6.73 1.30
C PHE A 6 11.08 -8.19 1.16
N GLU A 7 11.93 -9.11 1.62
CA GLU A 7 11.52 -10.49 1.89
C GLU A 7 10.60 -10.53 3.11
N GLN A 8 11.04 -9.91 4.19
CA GLN A 8 10.25 -9.70 5.39
C GLN A 8 10.67 -8.40 6.07
N VAL A 9 9.69 -7.69 6.60
CA VAL A 9 9.91 -6.50 7.43
C VAL A 9 8.73 -6.41 8.41
N SER A 10 9.03 -6.04 9.65
CA SER A 10 8.04 -5.79 10.69
C SER A 10 8.40 -4.48 11.38
N LEU A 11 7.40 -3.63 11.61
CA LEU A 11 7.59 -2.29 12.17
C LEU A 11 6.48 -2.02 13.18
N LYS A 12 6.85 -1.42 14.32
CA LYS A 12 5.90 -0.88 15.29
C LYS A 12 5.89 0.64 15.19
N LEU A 13 4.76 1.21 14.80
CA LEU A 13 4.57 2.66 14.69
C LEU A 13 3.76 3.12 15.91
N SER A 14 4.40 3.79 16.87
CA SER A 14 3.76 4.31 18.09
C SER A 14 3.90 5.83 18.22
N GLY A 15 2.89 6.51 18.73
CA GLY A 15 2.93 7.98 18.89
C GLY A 15 2.76 8.75 17.58
N ALA A 16 2.82 10.08 17.68
CA ALA A 16 2.60 10.98 16.54
C ALA A 16 3.88 11.15 15.70
N GLY A 17 3.76 10.98 14.38
CA GLY A 17 4.83 11.23 13.42
C GLY A 17 5.94 10.17 13.40
N LYS A 18 6.31 9.71 12.20
CA LYS A 18 7.45 8.81 11.98
C LYS A 18 8.27 9.27 10.79
N ILE A 19 9.58 9.24 10.97
CA ILE A 19 10.54 9.60 9.92
C ILE A 19 11.36 8.35 9.63
N PHE A 20 11.37 7.94 8.36
CA PHE A 20 12.26 6.90 7.88
C PHE A 20 13.47 7.56 7.21
N VAL A 21 14.67 7.28 7.73
CA VAL A 21 15.94 7.82 7.24
C VAL A 21 16.80 6.68 6.69
N GLY A 22 17.61 6.97 5.67
CA GLY A 22 18.49 6.01 5.02
C GLY A 22 18.82 6.46 3.60
N GLU A 23 19.65 5.72 2.90
CA GLU A 23 20.03 6.05 1.52
C GLU A 23 18.90 5.81 0.53
N ASN A 24 19.02 6.40 -0.66
CA ASN A 24 18.09 6.15 -1.76
C ASN A 24 18.06 4.65 -2.13
N ALA A 25 16.92 4.21 -2.68
CA ALA A 25 16.66 2.82 -3.05
C ALA A 25 16.65 1.77 -1.91
N GLN A 26 16.82 2.15 -0.64
CA GLN A 26 16.74 1.23 0.50
C GLN A 26 15.29 0.90 0.97
N GLY A 27 14.27 1.15 0.14
CA GLY A 27 12.90 0.71 0.42
C GLY A 27 12.06 1.61 1.32
N LYS A 28 12.54 2.80 1.72
CA LYS A 28 11.75 3.80 2.49
C LYS A 28 10.38 4.07 1.85
N THR A 29 10.39 4.37 0.55
CA THR A 29 9.17 4.59 -0.24
C THR A 29 8.30 3.33 -0.34
N SER A 30 8.92 2.14 -0.35
CA SER A 30 8.20 0.86 -0.36
C SER A 30 7.49 0.58 0.97
N LEU A 31 8.02 1.02 2.10
CA LEU A 31 7.32 0.95 3.39
C LEU A 31 6.04 1.79 3.37
N LEU A 32 6.14 3.04 2.92
CA LEU A 32 4.97 3.93 2.80
C LEU A 32 3.95 3.39 1.78
N GLU A 33 4.43 2.83 0.68
CA GLU A 33 3.59 2.19 -0.33
C GLU A 33 2.82 0.99 0.22
N ALA A 34 3.45 0.17 1.08
CA ALA A 34 2.78 -0.96 1.72
C ALA A 34 1.62 -0.50 2.63
N VAL A 35 1.83 0.57 3.38
CA VAL A 35 0.76 1.20 4.20
C VAL A 35 -0.37 1.71 3.30
N CYS A 36 -0.04 2.37 2.19
CA CYS A 36 -1.04 2.85 1.23
C CYS A 36 -1.87 1.70 0.66
N LEU A 37 -1.22 0.61 0.26
CA LEU A 37 -1.91 -0.56 -0.28
C LEU A 37 -2.79 -1.23 0.77
N LEU A 38 -2.33 -1.35 2.02
CA LEU A 38 -3.10 -1.95 3.11
C LEU A 38 -4.38 -1.17 3.40
N LEU A 39 -4.33 0.16 3.31
CA LEU A 39 -5.43 1.04 3.72
C LEU A 39 -6.37 1.43 2.58
N ARG A 40 -5.87 1.54 1.34
CA ARG A 40 -6.65 1.97 0.15
C ARG A 40 -6.79 0.91 -0.93
N LEU A 41 -6.16 -0.26 -0.78
CA LEU A 41 -6.11 -1.32 -1.80
C LEU A 41 -5.48 -0.87 -3.14
N GLN A 42 -4.82 0.27 -3.16
CA GLN A 42 -4.18 0.86 -4.32
C GLN A 42 -2.75 1.29 -3.97
N SER A 43 -1.82 1.03 -4.90
CA SER A 43 -0.48 1.60 -4.82
C SER A 43 -0.46 2.96 -5.51
N PRO A 44 0.17 3.98 -4.90
CA PRO A 44 0.42 5.25 -5.58
C PRO A 44 1.42 5.14 -6.74
N ARG A 45 2.25 4.09 -6.78
CA ARG A 45 3.39 3.95 -7.70
C ARG A 45 3.26 2.81 -8.70
N ALA A 46 2.32 1.89 -8.50
CA ALA A 46 2.15 0.69 -9.32
C ALA A 46 0.70 0.55 -9.77
N ARG A 47 0.52 0.32 -11.07
CA ARG A 47 -0.80 0.07 -11.66
C ARG A 47 -1.20 -1.40 -11.59
N GLN A 48 -0.21 -2.31 -11.50
CA GLN A 48 -0.45 -3.74 -11.56
C GLN A 48 0.13 -4.42 -10.32
N THR A 49 -0.64 -5.31 -9.70
CA THR A 49 -0.24 -6.08 -8.50
C THR A 49 1.11 -6.78 -8.68
N ARG A 50 1.41 -7.32 -9.87
CA ARG A 50 2.69 -7.99 -10.15
C ARG A 50 3.92 -7.11 -9.92
N GLN A 51 3.80 -5.79 -10.07
CA GLN A 51 4.90 -4.85 -9.86
C GLN A 51 5.26 -4.67 -8.38
N LEU A 52 4.37 -5.12 -7.48
CA LEU A 52 4.54 -5.08 -6.03
C LEU A 52 5.20 -6.34 -5.48
N ILE A 53 5.23 -7.43 -6.26
CA ILE A 53 5.83 -8.71 -5.88
C ILE A 53 7.35 -8.57 -5.95
N ARG A 54 8.05 -9.03 -4.90
CA ARG A 54 9.51 -9.13 -4.89
C ARG A 54 10.00 -10.04 -6.02
N GLU A 55 11.12 -9.70 -6.63
CA GLU A 55 11.73 -10.53 -7.67
C GLU A 55 12.00 -11.95 -7.17
N GLY A 56 11.70 -12.95 -8.01
CA GLY A 56 11.78 -14.37 -7.65
C GLY A 56 10.61 -14.90 -6.81
N ALA A 57 9.70 -14.05 -6.31
CA ALA A 57 8.53 -14.49 -5.56
C ALA A 57 7.28 -14.65 -6.45
N ASN A 58 6.32 -15.45 -6.00
CA ASN A 58 5.04 -15.67 -6.68
C ASN A 58 3.90 -14.77 -6.17
N GLY A 59 4.13 -14.06 -5.07
CA GLY A 59 3.17 -13.19 -4.42
C GLY A 59 3.76 -12.48 -3.21
N PHE A 60 2.98 -11.61 -2.60
CA PHE A 60 3.32 -10.86 -1.39
C PHE A 60 2.19 -10.89 -0.37
N GLY A 61 2.52 -10.50 0.86
CA GLY A 61 1.56 -10.29 1.93
C GLY A 61 1.91 -9.06 2.75
N ILE A 62 0.91 -8.25 3.07
CA ILE A 62 0.99 -7.12 4.00
C ILE A 62 -0.06 -7.35 5.07
N SER A 63 0.32 -7.19 6.33
CA SER A 63 -0.60 -7.22 7.46
C SER A 63 -0.27 -6.06 8.39
N GLY A 64 -1.29 -5.53 9.07
CA GLY A 64 -1.09 -4.49 10.06
C GLY A 64 -2.26 -4.44 11.03
N ASP A 65 -1.92 -4.18 12.30
CA ASP A 65 -2.89 -3.90 13.35
C ASP A 65 -3.09 -2.38 13.43
N ALA A 66 -4.30 -1.92 13.10
CA ALA A 66 -4.63 -0.51 13.08
C ALA A 66 -6.07 -0.31 13.58
N TRP A 67 -6.28 0.70 14.43
CA TRP A 67 -7.59 1.03 15.02
C TRP A 67 -8.32 -0.17 15.67
N GLY A 68 -7.57 -1.08 16.27
CA GLY A 68 -8.12 -2.29 16.90
C GLY A 68 -8.55 -3.38 15.92
N ARG A 69 -8.19 -3.26 14.64
CA ARG A 69 -8.44 -4.25 13.60
C ARG A 69 -7.15 -4.82 13.03
N ASN A 70 -7.11 -6.12 12.78
CA ASN A 70 -6.08 -6.78 12.00
C ASN A 70 -6.48 -6.80 10.52
N LEU A 71 -5.80 -5.98 9.72
CA LEU A 71 -6.00 -5.87 8.28
C LEU A 71 -4.95 -6.69 7.54
N GLN A 72 -5.35 -7.43 6.50
CA GLN A 72 -4.44 -8.21 5.68
C GLN A 72 -4.76 -8.11 4.18
N VAL A 73 -3.72 -7.90 3.39
CA VAL A 73 -3.76 -7.96 1.93
C VAL A 73 -2.71 -8.96 1.45
N ARG A 74 -3.14 -9.92 0.63
CA ARG A 74 -2.23 -10.79 -0.14
C ARG A 74 -2.37 -10.47 -1.61
N GLY A 75 -1.26 -10.41 -2.33
CA GLY A 75 -1.26 -10.13 -3.76
C GLY A 75 -0.46 -11.17 -4.53
N ASP A 76 -0.98 -11.58 -5.67
CA ASP A 76 -0.31 -12.49 -6.61
C ASP A 76 -0.63 -12.09 -8.06
N ARG A 77 -0.38 -13.00 -9.02
CA ARG A 77 -0.69 -12.77 -10.44
C ARG A 77 -2.20 -12.71 -10.74
N LYS A 78 -3.06 -13.25 -9.88
CA LYS A 78 -4.52 -13.26 -10.04
C LYS A 78 -5.18 -12.01 -9.47
N GLY A 79 -4.54 -11.34 -8.51
CA GLY A 79 -5.01 -10.08 -7.95
C GLY A 79 -4.78 -9.99 -6.45
N LEU A 80 -5.66 -9.25 -5.77
CA LEU A 80 -5.62 -9.08 -4.32
C LEU A 80 -6.63 -9.98 -3.62
N GLY A 81 -6.19 -10.68 -2.59
CA GLY A 81 -7.02 -11.32 -1.57
C GLY A 81 -7.02 -10.48 -0.29
N LEU A 82 -8.21 -10.28 0.28
CA LEU A 82 -8.44 -9.39 1.42
C LEU A 82 -8.89 -10.21 2.64
N ARG A 83 -8.37 -9.87 3.82
CA ARG A 83 -8.86 -10.41 5.09
C ARG A 83 -8.91 -9.36 6.20
N ILE A 84 -9.87 -9.52 7.10
CA ILE A 84 -9.99 -8.77 8.35
C ILE A 84 -10.17 -9.79 9.47
N GLU A 85 -9.39 -9.67 10.55
CA GLU A 85 -9.38 -10.66 11.64
C GLU A 85 -9.16 -12.11 11.16
N GLY A 86 -8.42 -12.28 10.07
CA GLY A 86 -8.20 -13.58 9.43
C GLY A 86 -9.34 -14.06 8.52
N GLU A 87 -10.53 -13.44 8.58
CA GLU A 87 -11.69 -13.78 7.75
C GLU A 87 -11.60 -13.18 6.35
N LYS A 88 -12.02 -13.95 5.35
CA LYS A 88 -11.93 -13.52 3.94
C LYS A 88 -13.02 -12.50 3.61
N ILE A 89 -12.60 -11.36 3.06
CA ILE A 89 -13.50 -10.31 2.59
C ILE A 89 -13.59 -10.34 1.07
N MET A 90 -14.82 -10.41 0.54
CA MET A 90 -15.08 -10.53 -0.89
C MET A 90 -15.23 -9.17 -1.57
N ALA A 91 -15.94 -8.23 -0.94
CA ALA A 91 -16.16 -6.91 -1.50
C ALA A 91 -15.13 -5.90 -0.97
N ARG A 92 -14.51 -5.15 -1.88
CA ARG A 92 -13.52 -4.12 -1.52
C ARG A 92 -14.08 -3.06 -0.60
N ARG A 93 -15.34 -2.66 -0.80
CA ARG A 93 -16.01 -1.65 0.03
C ARG A 93 -16.10 -2.09 1.50
N ASP A 94 -16.38 -3.37 1.75
CA ASP A 94 -16.55 -3.91 3.10
C ASP A 94 -15.18 -3.97 3.82
N TYR A 95 -14.10 -4.21 3.05
CA TYR A 95 -12.75 -4.08 3.58
C TYR A 95 -12.41 -2.62 3.91
N LEU A 96 -12.71 -1.70 2.99
CA LEU A 96 -12.37 -0.28 3.13
C LEU A 96 -13.20 0.43 4.22
N SER A 97 -14.41 -0.03 4.53
CA SER A 97 -15.20 0.51 5.64
C SER A 97 -14.61 0.21 7.02
N GLU A 98 -13.76 -0.82 7.10
CA GLU A 98 -13.07 -1.25 8.33
C GLU A 98 -11.57 -0.87 8.30
N SER A 99 -11.08 -0.37 7.16
CA SER A 99 -9.74 0.19 7.06
C SER A 99 -9.73 1.65 7.53
N GLY A 100 -8.62 2.35 7.32
CA GLY A 100 -8.53 3.77 7.62
C GLY A 100 -8.15 4.60 6.40
N LEU A 101 -8.24 5.92 6.59
CA LEU A 101 -7.89 6.89 5.57
C LEU A 101 -6.38 7.13 5.57
N VAL A 102 -5.81 7.17 4.37
CA VAL A 102 -4.44 7.61 4.17
C VAL A 102 -4.35 8.42 2.89
N VAL A 103 -3.58 9.50 2.94
CA VAL A 103 -3.26 10.32 1.78
C VAL A 103 -1.80 10.08 1.46
N TRP A 104 -1.51 9.86 0.17
CA TRP A 104 -0.14 9.86 -0.32
C TRP A 104 0.16 11.26 -0.81
N MET A 105 1.30 11.81 -0.38
CA MET A 105 1.82 13.06 -0.90
C MET A 105 3.22 12.78 -1.45
N GLY A 106 3.47 13.20 -2.68
CA GLY A 106 4.74 13.00 -3.35
C GLY A 106 4.99 14.04 -4.43
N ASN A 107 6.19 14.01 -5.00
CA ASN A 107 6.60 15.00 -6.00
C ASN A 107 5.72 14.99 -7.26
N GLU A 108 5.12 13.84 -7.60
CA GLU A 108 4.19 13.68 -8.73
C GLU A 108 2.91 14.53 -8.56
N ASP A 109 2.56 14.94 -7.33
CA ASP A 109 1.39 15.80 -7.09
C ASP A 109 1.57 17.20 -7.69
N LEU A 110 2.80 17.62 -8.01
CA LEU A 110 3.05 18.86 -8.75
C LEU A 110 2.40 18.85 -10.14
N ASP A 111 2.21 17.67 -10.74
CA ASP A 111 1.54 17.51 -12.02
C ASP A 111 0.03 17.81 -11.94
N LEU A 112 -0.57 17.78 -10.75
CA LEU A 112 -1.96 18.21 -10.57
C LEU A 112 -2.11 19.71 -10.88
N VAL A 113 -1.09 20.49 -10.54
CA VAL A 113 -1.05 21.94 -10.74
C VAL A 113 -0.50 22.30 -12.12
N ARG A 114 0.62 21.67 -12.52
CA ARG A 114 1.38 22.07 -13.72
C ARG A 114 1.14 21.19 -14.94
N GLY A 115 0.59 19.99 -14.74
CA GLY A 115 0.41 18.99 -15.78
C GLY A 115 -0.91 19.11 -16.54
N GLY A 116 -1.05 18.23 -17.54
CA GLY A 116 -2.26 18.11 -18.34
C GLY A 116 -3.47 17.57 -17.57
N GLY A 117 -4.65 17.63 -18.19
CA GLY A 117 -5.91 17.23 -17.55
C GLY A 117 -6.02 15.75 -17.18
N GLU A 118 -5.18 14.88 -17.74
CA GLU A 118 -5.19 13.44 -17.43
C GLU A 118 -4.85 13.17 -15.96
N SER A 119 -3.83 13.84 -15.42
CA SER A 119 -3.42 13.66 -14.02
C SER A 119 -4.52 14.07 -13.05
N ARG A 120 -5.25 15.15 -13.34
CA ARG A 120 -6.40 15.60 -12.54
C ARG A 120 -7.59 14.65 -12.61
N ARG A 121 -7.90 14.10 -13.80
CA ARG A 121 -8.97 13.10 -13.94
C ARG A 121 -8.66 11.85 -13.12
N ARG A 122 -7.44 11.30 -13.28
CA ARG A 122 -7.00 10.12 -12.51
C ARG A 122 -6.98 10.35 -11.00
N PHE A 123 -6.76 11.59 -10.55
CA PHE A 123 -6.79 11.93 -9.13
C PHE A 123 -8.22 11.99 -8.56
N LEU A 124 -9.22 12.34 -9.40
CA LEU A 124 -10.63 12.41 -9.01
C LEU A 124 -11.37 11.08 -9.16
N ASP A 125 -10.90 10.19 -10.04
CA ASP A 125 -11.40 8.83 -10.23
C ASP A 125 -11.05 7.91 -9.04
#